data_AF-A0A950ZA79-F1
#
_entry.id   AF-A0A950ZA79-F1
#
_cell.length_a   1.000
_cell.length_b   1.000
_cell.length_c   1.000
_cell.angle_alpha   90.00
_cell.angle_beta   90.00
_cell.angle_gamma   90.00
#
_symmetry.space_group_name_H-M   'P 1'
#
loop_
_entity.id
_entity.type
_entity.pdbx_description
1 polymer ?
#
loop_
_entity_poly.entity_id
_entity_poly.type
_entity_poly.pdbx_seq_one_letter_code
_entity_poly.pdbx_strand_id
1 'polypeptide(L)'
;HVERCRFLLVLLDASGSDNREPWDDYRCLLNELELYRADLVERPRLVVANKMDLPEAADKISKLRRKVPERLVEISADKDTGVGKILSILHKQFFETSVR
;
A
#
# COMPACT_ATOMS: atom_id res chain seq x y z
N HIS A 1 -8.16 -6.77 15.27
CA HIS A 1 -8.55 -7.91 14.43
C HIS A 1 -8.82 -7.42 13.01
N VAL A 2 -7.83 -7.61 12.13
CA VAL A 2 -7.87 -7.29 10.69
C VAL A 2 -9.05 -7.98 9.99
N GLU A 3 -9.55 -9.07 10.57
CA GLU A 3 -10.67 -9.87 10.13
C GLU A 3 -11.98 -9.07 9.97
N ARG A 4 -12.14 -7.96 10.71
CA ARG A 4 -13.32 -7.08 10.61
C ARG A 4 -13.16 -5.94 9.60
N CYS A 5 -11.96 -5.74 9.05
CA CYS A 5 -11.67 -4.65 8.12
C CYS A 5 -12.17 -4.98 6.71
N ARG A 6 -13.05 -4.14 6.13
CA ARG A 6 -13.58 -4.34 4.78
C ARG A 6 -12.60 -3.93 3.66
N PHE A 7 -11.48 -3.34 4.04
CA PHE A 7 -10.46 -2.79 3.15
C PHE A 7 -9.12 -2.77 3.85
N LEU A 8 -8.04 -2.94 3.09
CA LEU A 8 -6.69 -2.99 3.62
C LEU A 8 -5.82 -1.85 3.05
N LEU A 9 -5.01 -1.25 3.90
CA LEU A 9 -3.92 -0.38 3.49
C LEU A 9 -2.63 -1.18 3.65
N VAL A 10 -1.97 -1.47 2.53
CA VAL A 10 -0.69 -2.16 2.50
C VAL A 10 0.40 -1.12 2.46
N LEU A 11 1.02 -0.85 3.61
CA LEU A 11 2.10 0.12 3.75
C LEU A 11 3.46 -0.56 3.51
N LEU A 12 4.19 -0.10 2.51
CA LEU A 12 5.51 -0.62 2.13
C LEU A 12 6.57 0.46 2.31
N ASP A 13 7.77 0.04 2.67
CA ASP A 13 8.94 0.91 2.60
C ASP A 13 9.47 0.96 1.16
N ALA A 14 9.34 2.11 0.50
CA ALA A 14 9.76 2.26 -0.89
C ALA A 14 11.28 2.37 -1.06
N SER A 15 12.01 2.84 -0.06
CA SER A 15 13.48 2.91 -0.12
C SER A 15 14.12 1.53 -0.04
N GLY A 16 13.37 0.54 0.46
CA GLY A 16 13.85 -0.82 0.64
C GLY A 16 15.00 -0.87 1.63
N SER A 17 14.73 -0.37 2.85
CA SER A 17 15.66 -0.45 3.97
C SER A 17 16.09 -1.91 4.22
N ASP A 18 17.29 -2.10 4.75
CA ASP A 18 17.88 -3.42 5.01
C ASP A 18 18.14 -4.23 3.72
N ASN A 19 18.44 -3.55 2.61
CA ASN A 19 18.70 -4.17 1.31
C ASN A 19 17.51 -4.99 0.77
N ARG A 20 16.29 -4.62 1.14
CA ARG A 20 15.07 -5.24 0.63
C ARG A 20 14.56 -4.57 -0.63
N GLU A 21 13.83 -5.33 -1.43
CA GLU A 21 13.07 -4.80 -2.55
C GLU A 21 11.60 -4.65 -2.13
N PRO A 22 10.96 -3.47 -2.34
CA PRO A 22 9.57 -3.24 -1.95
C PRO A 22 8.58 -4.25 -2.54
N TRP A 23 8.93 -4.83 -3.68
CA TRP A 23 8.17 -5.89 -4.32
C TRP A 23 8.18 -7.20 -3.52
N ASP A 24 9.32 -7.54 -2.93
CA ASP A 24 9.44 -8.76 -2.15
C ASP A 24 8.72 -8.61 -0.81
N ASP A 25 8.79 -7.42 -0.19
CA ASP A 25 7.97 -7.08 0.98
C ASP A 25 6.47 -7.21 0.69
N TYR A 26 6.02 -6.70 -0.47
CA TYR A 26 4.63 -6.83 -0.90
C TYR A 26 4.18 -8.28 -1.01
N ARG A 27 4.99 -9.12 -1.67
CA ARG A 27 4.68 -10.54 -1.85
C ARG A 27 4.70 -11.29 -0.53
N CYS A 28 5.68 -11.02 0.32
CA CYS A 28 5.80 -11.65 1.64
C CYS A 28 4.55 -11.34 2.47
N LEU A 29 4.16 -10.07 2.53
CA LEU A 29 2.97 -9.65 3.27
C LEU A 29 1.69 -10.31 2.74
N LEU A 30 1.51 -10.41 1.42
CA LEU A 30 0.34 -11.11 0.86
C LEU A 30 0.35 -12.60 1.20
N ASN A 31 1.50 -13.27 1.10
CA ASN A 31 1.63 -14.68 1.47
C ASN A 31 1.31 -14.88 2.96
N GLU A 32 1.79 -14.00 3.85
CA GLU A 32 1.47 -14.04 5.28
C GLU A 32 -0.03 -13.87 5.54
N LEU A 33 -0.67 -12.93 4.83
CA LEU A 33 -2.13 -12.75 4.90
C LEU A 33 -2.88 -13.99 4.42
N GLU A 34 -2.43 -14.64 3.35
CA GLU A 34 -3.04 -15.86 2.81
C GLU A 34 -2.94 -17.01 3.80
N LEU A 35 -1.74 -17.22 4.35
CA LEU A 35 -1.45 -18.25 5.34
C LEU A 35 -2.22 -18.05 6.63
N TYR A 36 -2.42 -16.79 7.03
CA TYR A 36 -3.26 -16.47 8.17
C TYR A 36 -4.74 -16.77 7.89
N ARG A 37 -5.25 -16.26 6.75
CA ARG A 37 -6.63 -16.50 6.32
C ARG A 37 -6.83 -16.09 4.85
N ALA A 38 -7.14 -17.06 4.00
CA ALA A 38 -7.21 -16.86 2.54
C ALA A 38 -8.14 -15.72 2.09
N ASP A 39 -9.28 -15.49 2.77
CA ASP A 39 -10.22 -14.42 2.39
C ASP A 39 -9.68 -12.99 2.65
N LEU A 40 -8.59 -12.82 3.40
CA LEU A 40 -7.94 -11.52 3.57
C LEU A 40 -7.25 -11.06 2.28
N VAL A 41 -6.70 -11.98 1.51
CA VAL A 41 -6.01 -11.72 0.23
C VAL A 41 -6.98 -11.46 -0.92
N GLU A 42 -8.28 -11.64 -0.70
CA GLU A 42 -9.32 -11.20 -1.65
C GLU A 42 -9.84 -9.79 -1.35
N ARG A 43 -9.47 -9.21 -0.18
CA ARG A 43 -10.01 -7.91 0.22
C ARG A 43 -9.46 -6.78 -0.63
N PRO A 44 -10.31 -5.82 -1.05
CA PRO A 44 -9.85 -4.62 -1.71
C PRO A 44 -8.77 -3.91 -0.89
N ARG A 45 -7.72 -3.44 -1.56
CA ARG A 45 -6.58 -2.78 -0.90
C ARG A 45 -6.04 -1.60 -1.67
N LEU A 46 -5.36 -0.73 -0.94
CA LEU A 46 -4.52 0.34 -1.48
C LEU A 46 -3.08 0.06 -1.06
N VAL A 47 -2.16 0.06 -2.03
CA VAL A 47 -0.73 0.01 -1.73
C VAL A 47 -0.22 1.42 -1.48
N VAL A 48 0.47 1.60 -0.36
CA VAL A 48 1.03 2.87 0.07
C VAL A 48 2.54 2.69 0.16
N ALA A 49 3.26 3.34 -0.76
CA ALA A 49 4.72 3.37 -0.80
C ALA A 49 5.22 4.54 0.06
N ASN A 50 5.75 4.23 1.24
CA ASN A 50 6.26 5.18 2.21
C ASN A 50 7.77 5.45 2.02
N LYS A 51 8.29 6.49 2.68
CA LYS A 51 9.69 6.94 2.62
C LYS A 51 10.14 7.47 1.25
N MET A 52 9.21 8.07 0.49
CA MET A 52 9.52 8.67 -0.81
C MET A 52 10.42 9.92 -0.72
N ASP A 53 10.76 10.38 0.48
CA ASP A 53 11.77 11.40 0.74
C ASP A 53 13.21 10.88 0.59
N LEU A 54 13.41 9.56 0.59
CA LEU A 54 14.72 8.95 0.41
C LEU A 54 15.04 8.75 -1.08
N PRO A 55 16.27 9.06 -1.52
CA PRO A 55 16.64 8.98 -2.94
C PRO A 55 16.54 7.55 -3.50
N GLU A 56 16.80 6.52 -2.68
CA GLU A 56 16.72 5.11 -3.07
C GLU A 56 15.29 4.69 -3.47
N ALA A 57 14.27 5.40 -2.98
CA ALA A 57 12.88 5.09 -3.27
C ALA A 57 12.49 5.37 -4.73
N ALA A 58 13.09 6.39 -5.35
CA ALA A 58 12.73 6.85 -6.70
C ALA A 58 12.96 5.78 -7.78
N ASP A 59 14.04 5.00 -7.67
CA ASP A 59 14.35 3.93 -8.63
C ASP A 59 13.49 2.68 -8.40
N LYS A 60 13.23 2.36 -7.13
CA LYS A 60 12.50 1.15 -6.73
C LYS A 60 11.00 1.28 -6.99
N ILE A 61 10.42 2.47 -6.80
CA ILE A 61 8.98 2.69 -6.98
C ILE A 61 8.51 2.42 -8.42
N SER A 62 9.36 2.75 -9.40
CA SER A 62 9.08 2.49 -10.82
C SER A 62 8.98 1.01 -11.15
N LYS A 63 9.70 0.15 -10.41
CA LYS A 63 9.60 -1.31 -10.54
C LYS A 63 8.35 -1.83 -9.82
N LEU A 64 8.10 -1.35 -8.61
CA LEU A 64 6.95 -1.75 -7.81
C LEU A 64 5.64 -1.44 -8.54
N ARG A 65 5.49 -0.22 -9.09
CA ARG A 65 4.31 0.23 -9.84
C ARG A 65 3.98 -0.64 -11.04
N ARG A 66 4.97 -1.26 -11.68
CA ARG A 66 4.75 -2.16 -12.83
C ARG A 66 4.31 -3.56 -12.43
N LYS A 67 4.59 -3.97 -11.19
CA LYS A 67 4.32 -5.32 -10.70
C LYS A 67 3.05 -5.41 -9.86
N VAL A 68 2.70 -4.34 -9.16
CA VAL A 68 1.49 -4.27 -8.32
C VAL A 68 0.26 -3.98 -9.20
N PRO A 69 -0.76 -4.85 -9.22
CA PRO A 69 -1.99 -4.61 -9.97
C PRO A 69 -2.92 -3.59 -9.30
N GLU A 70 -2.79 -3.41 -7.98
CA GLU A 70 -3.61 -2.47 -7.22
C GLU A 70 -3.15 -1.01 -7.37
N ARG A 71 -4.04 -0.10 -6.96
CA ARG A 71 -3.71 1.31 -6.89
C ARG A 71 -2.55 1.53 -5.91
N LEU A 72 -1.56 2.31 -6.35
CA LEU A 72 -0.40 2.67 -5.56
C LEU A 72 -0.37 4.18 -5.30
N VAL A 73 -0.16 4.57 -4.04
CA VAL A 73 0.03 5.96 -3.59
C VAL A 73 1.40 6.10 -2.95
N GLU A 74 2.09 7.16 -3.34
CA GLU A 74 3.41 7.54 -2.82
C GLU A 74 3.25 8.56 -1.70
N ILE A 75 3.91 8.31 -0.57
CA ILE A 75 3.95 9.21 0.59
C ILE A 75 5.35 9.31 1.19
N SER A 76 5.57 10.39 1.94
CA SER A 76 6.56 10.40 3.01
C SER A 76 5.84 10.78 4.29
N ALA A 77 5.77 9.82 5.23
CA ALA A 77 5.23 10.08 6.56
C ALA A 77 6.11 11.07 7.36
N ASP A 78 7.44 11.02 7.16
CA ASP A 78 8.38 11.94 7.83
C ASP A 78 8.20 13.39 7.37
N LYS A 79 7.96 13.59 6.06
CA LYS A 79 7.75 14.93 5.47
C LYS A 79 6.29 15.36 5.41
N ASP A 80 5.36 14.55 5.94
CA ASP A 80 3.91 14.74 5.82
C ASP A 80 3.44 15.01 4.37
N THR A 81 4.09 14.36 3.39
CA THR A 81 3.74 14.52 1.97
C THR A 81 2.92 13.35 1.48
N GLY A 82 1.87 13.63 0.70
CA GLY A 82 1.03 12.60 0.07
C GLY A 82 0.01 11.93 1.01
N VAL A 83 0.11 12.10 2.33
CA VAL A 83 -0.80 11.51 3.32
C VAL A 83 -2.27 11.93 3.07
N GLY A 84 -2.51 13.21 2.79
CA GLY A 84 -3.85 13.71 2.46
C GLY A 84 -4.51 13.01 1.26
N LYS A 85 -3.72 12.53 0.28
CA LYS A 85 -4.24 11.78 -0.87
C LYS A 85 -4.85 10.44 -0.44
N ILE A 86 -4.29 9.80 0.58
CA ILE A 86 -4.85 8.55 1.14
C ILE A 86 -6.25 8.83 1.68
N LEU A 87 -6.40 9.88 2.50
CA LEU A 87 -7.70 10.26 3.06
C LEU A 87 -8.73 10.57 1.97
N SER A 88 -8.35 11.33 0.93
CA SER A 88 -9.26 11.61 -0.20
C SER A 88 -9.69 10.34 -0.93
N ILE A 89 -8.78 9.38 -1.14
CA ILE A 89 -9.10 8.10 -1.80
C ILE A 89 -10.06 7.28 -0.94
N LEU A 90 -9.79 7.17 0.36
CA LEU A 90 -10.64 6.43 1.29
C LEU A 90 -12.02 7.10 1.42
N HIS A 91 -12.07 8.44 1.49
CA HIS A 91 -13.32 9.19 1.55
C HIS A 91 -14.19 8.89 0.33
N LYS A 92 -13.60 8.99 -0.87
CA LYS A 92 -14.29 8.68 -2.12
C LYS A 92 -14.78 7.22 -2.18
N GLN A 93 -13.94 6.28 -1.76
CA GLN A 93 -14.25 4.86 -1.78
C GLN A 93 -15.41 4.48 -0.84
N PHE A 94 -15.47 5.07 0.35
CA PHE A 94 -16.42 4.63 1.40
C PHE A 94 -17.62 5.54 1.60
N PHE A 95 -17.52 6.83 1.30
CA PHE A 95 -18.54 7.82 1.65
C PHE A 95 -19.19 8.48 0.44
N GLU A 96 -18.47 8.61 -0.68
CA GLU A 96 -19.05 9.19 -1.91
C GLU A 96 -19.70 8.15 -2.83
N THR A 97 -19.51 6.85 -2.56
CA THR A 97 -20.11 5.78 -3.37
C THR A 97 -21.57 5.48 -2.96
N SER A 98 -22.19 6.30 -2.10
CA SER A 98 -23.62 6.21 -1.71
C SER A 98 -24.60 6.80 -2.72
N VAL A 99 -24.33 6.65 -4.02
CA VAL A 99 -25.34 6.84 -5.08
C VAL A 99 -25.14 5.76 -6.14
N ARG A 100 -25.71 4.58 -5.90
CA ARG A 100 -26.26 3.67 -6.91
C ARG A 100 -27.03 2.54 -6.22
#